data_AF-A0AA35IQF8-F1
#
_entry.id   AF-A0AA35IQF8-F1
#
_cell.length_a   1.000
_cell.length_b   1.000
_cell.length_c   1.000
_cell.angle_alpha   90.00
_cell.angle_beta   90.00
_cell.angle_gamma   90.00
#
_symmetry.space_group_name_H-M   'P 1'
#
loop_
_entity.id
_entity.type
_entity.pdbx_description
1 polymer ?
#
loop_
_entity_poly.entity_id
_entity_poly.type
_entity_poly.pdbx_seq_one_letter_code
_entity_poly.pdbx_strand_id
1 'polypeptide(L)'
;MNQSVEELFGALKDANASLEAKSKAGEQGSFQQEDVLQIDNNDDEVNIESKFQEIETSLKKLPKLETGFDALARQKKKKNVLPSVETKEEESSKKGDKDDNDWFALPKPDDNMRREVQRDLLLIKHRAALDPKRHYKKQRWEIPERFAIGTIVEDKSEFYSSRMNKKERKSTILETLMGDETSNKYFKRKYNEIQEKSTSGKKAHYKKMKEMRKKRR
;
A
#
# COMPACT_ATOMS: atom_id res chain seq x y z
N MET A 1 27.38 -22.53 -12.61
CA MET A 1 27.89 -23.90 -12.38
C MET A 1 27.91 -24.12 -10.89
N ASN A 2 26.81 -24.60 -10.32
CA ASN A 2 26.70 -24.85 -8.88
C ASN A 2 26.60 -26.36 -8.72
N GLN A 3 27.73 -27.05 -8.72
CA GLN A 3 27.75 -28.45 -8.33
C GLN A 3 27.44 -28.53 -6.84
N SER A 4 26.57 -29.47 -6.46
CA SER A 4 26.16 -29.65 -5.08
C SER A 4 27.37 -30.07 -4.24
N VAL A 5 27.39 -29.68 -2.96
CA VAL A 5 28.50 -30.00 -2.06
C VAL A 5 28.66 -31.52 -1.91
N GLU A 6 27.54 -32.26 -1.94
CA GLU A 6 27.53 -33.73 -1.98
C GLU A 6 28.21 -34.33 -3.23
N GLU A 7 28.05 -33.74 -4.41
CA GLU A 7 28.74 -34.21 -5.63
C GLU A 7 30.26 -34.04 -5.54
N LEU A 8 30.72 -32.95 -4.90
CA LEU A 8 32.14 -32.69 -4.73
C LEU A 8 32.79 -33.70 -3.76
N PHE A 9 32.09 -34.02 -2.67
CA PHE A 9 32.55 -35.03 -1.71
C PHE A 9 32.48 -36.45 -2.28
N GLY A 10 31.49 -36.75 -3.13
CA GLY A 10 31.44 -37.98 -3.91
C GLY A 10 32.67 -38.14 -4.80
N ALA A 11 32.99 -37.11 -5.59
CA ALA A 11 34.16 -37.10 -6.48
C ALA A 11 35.49 -37.26 -5.72
N LEU A 12 35.61 -36.64 -4.53
CA LEU A 12 36.81 -36.78 -3.70
C LEU A 12 36.98 -38.21 -3.13
N LYS A 13 35.87 -38.85 -2.74
CA LYS A 13 35.88 -40.24 -2.26
C LYS A 13 36.30 -41.21 -3.36
N ASP A 14 35.79 -41.01 -4.57
CA ASP A 14 36.13 -41.83 -5.74
C ASP A 14 37.59 -41.64 -6.18
N ALA A 15 38.09 -40.40 -6.11
CA ALA A 15 39.50 -40.10 -6.38
C ALA A 15 40.44 -40.79 -5.38
N ASN A 16 40.11 -40.78 -4.07
CA ASN A 16 40.88 -41.50 -3.06
C ASN A 16 40.80 -43.02 -3.24
N ALA A 17 39.64 -43.57 -3.59
CA ALA A 17 39.51 -44.99 -3.90
C ALA A 17 40.36 -45.38 -5.13
N SER A 18 40.47 -44.51 -6.13
CA SER A 18 41.33 -44.73 -7.30
C SER A 18 42.83 -44.68 -6.97
N LEU A 19 43.22 -43.84 -5.99
CA LEU A 19 44.60 -43.76 -5.47
C LEU A 19 44.95 -45.01 -4.65
N GLU A 20 44.05 -45.47 -3.79
CA GLU A 20 44.18 -46.73 -3.04
C GLU A 20 44.21 -47.97 -3.96
N ALA A 21 43.50 -47.94 -5.09
CA ALA A 21 43.58 -49.00 -6.10
C ALA A 21 44.90 -48.95 -6.88
N LYS A 22 45.42 -47.75 -7.18
CA LYS A 22 46.74 -47.58 -7.81
C LYS A 22 47.90 -47.96 -6.91
N SER A 23 47.81 -47.73 -5.60
CA SER A 23 48.84 -48.16 -4.65
C SER A 23 48.85 -49.69 -4.45
N LYS A 24 47.71 -50.37 -4.60
CA LYS A 24 47.63 -51.85 -4.53
C LYS A 24 47.95 -52.58 -5.83
N ALA A 25 47.86 -51.94 -6.99
CA ALA A 25 48.18 -52.54 -8.30
C ALA A 25 49.65 -52.38 -8.72
N GLY A 26 50.50 -51.79 -7.86
CA GLY A 26 51.89 -51.43 -8.14
C GLY A 26 52.93 -52.11 -7.24
N GLU A 27 52.71 -53.33 -6.75
CA GLU A 27 53.77 -54.16 -6.15
C GLU A 27 54.45 -55.00 -7.24
N GLN A 28 55.26 -54.39 -8.11
CA GLN A 28 56.45 -54.95 -8.80
C GLN A 28 57.08 -53.82 -9.63
N GLY A 29 57.56 -52.79 -8.94
CA GLY A 29 58.48 -51.82 -9.51
C GLY A 29 59.56 -51.60 -8.48
N SER A 30 60.80 -52.01 -8.78
CA SER A 30 61.96 -51.64 -7.99
C SER A 30 61.97 -50.11 -7.88
N PHE A 31 61.69 -49.59 -6.68
CA PHE A 31 61.90 -48.19 -6.37
C PHE A 31 63.42 -47.98 -6.31
N GLN A 32 64.02 -47.69 -7.48
CA GLN A 32 65.39 -47.21 -7.55
C GLN A 32 65.36 -45.79 -7.00
N GLN A 33 66.00 -45.61 -5.85
CA GLN A 33 66.10 -44.33 -5.18
C GLN A 33 67.23 -43.54 -5.88
N GLU A 34 66.94 -43.02 -7.07
CA GLU A 34 67.90 -42.23 -7.87
C GLU A 34 68.11 -40.81 -7.31
N ASP A 35 67.24 -40.36 -6.40
CA ASP A 35 67.28 -39.02 -5.80
C ASP A 35 68.21 -38.89 -4.57
N VAL A 36 68.99 -39.92 -4.25
CA VAL A 36 69.99 -39.84 -3.16
C VAL A 36 71.33 -39.41 -3.73
N LEU A 37 71.69 -38.14 -3.51
CA LEU A 37 73.02 -37.62 -3.80
C LEU A 37 74.07 -38.31 -2.93
N GLN A 38 74.94 -39.10 -3.54
CA GLN A 38 76.15 -39.63 -2.90
C GLN A 38 77.25 -38.57 -3.01
N ILE A 39 77.66 -38.02 -1.86
CA ILE A 39 78.78 -37.07 -1.77
C ILE A 39 80.00 -37.88 -1.32
N ASP A 40 80.95 -38.10 -2.22
CA ASP A 40 82.22 -38.76 -1.88
C ASP A 40 83.25 -37.72 -1.39
N ASN A 41 84.11 -38.10 -0.44
CA ASN A 41 85.12 -37.23 0.19
C ASN A 41 86.22 -36.69 -0.78
N ASN A 42 86.10 -36.96 -2.09
CA ASN A 42 87.05 -36.53 -3.13
C ASN A 42 86.46 -35.49 -4.11
N ASP A 43 85.22 -35.03 -3.91
CA ASP A 43 84.63 -33.96 -4.74
C ASP A 43 85.09 -32.57 -4.23
N ASP A 44 85.69 -31.76 -5.11
CA ASP A 44 86.11 -30.38 -4.78
C ASP A 44 84.91 -29.51 -4.37
N GLU A 45 85.09 -28.62 -3.37
CA GLU A 45 84.02 -27.77 -2.78
C GLU A 45 83.17 -27.01 -3.83
N VAL A 46 83.78 -26.61 -4.94
CA VAL A 46 83.12 -25.87 -6.04
C VAL A 46 82.07 -26.73 -6.77
N ASN A 47 82.31 -28.03 -6.89
CA ASN A 47 81.41 -28.95 -7.59
C ASN A 47 80.15 -29.24 -6.74
N ILE A 48 80.34 -29.37 -5.43
CA ILE A 48 79.26 -29.54 -4.45
C ILE A 48 78.32 -28.32 -4.44
N GLU A 49 78.89 -27.11 -4.47
CA GLU A 49 78.10 -25.87 -4.52
C GLU A 49 77.25 -25.80 -5.80
N SER A 50 77.82 -26.15 -6.97
CA SER A 50 77.06 -26.13 -8.23
C SER A 50 75.90 -27.15 -8.25
N LYS A 51 76.14 -28.37 -7.72
CA LYS A 51 75.10 -29.39 -7.54
C LYS A 51 74.02 -28.92 -6.57
N PHE A 52 74.39 -28.20 -5.50
CA PHE A 52 73.44 -27.66 -4.54
C PHE A 52 72.58 -26.53 -5.12
N GLN A 53 73.17 -25.63 -5.90
CA GLN A 53 72.44 -24.58 -6.61
C GLN A 53 71.41 -25.15 -7.60
N GLU A 54 71.73 -26.25 -8.29
CA GLU A 54 70.77 -26.95 -9.15
C GLU A 54 69.55 -27.45 -8.36
N ILE A 55 69.77 -28.03 -7.17
CA ILE A 55 68.70 -28.47 -6.27
C ILE A 55 67.88 -27.28 -5.77
N GLU A 56 68.51 -26.15 -5.43
CA GLU A 56 67.75 -24.97 -5.04
C GLU A 56 66.86 -24.46 -6.16
N THR A 57 67.35 -24.47 -7.41
CA THR A 57 66.54 -24.04 -8.55
C THR A 57 65.40 -25.03 -8.83
N SER A 58 65.60 -26.33 -8.62
CA SER A 58 64.55 -27.34 -8.78
C SER A 58 63.49 -27.20 -7.69
N LEU A 59 63.88 -27.02 -6.43
CA LEU A 59 62.97 -26.77 -5.30
C LEU A 59 62.14 -25.49 -5.49
N LYS A 60 62.73 -24.43 -6.06
CA LYS A 60 62.00 -23.19 -6.38
C LYS A 60 60.99 -23.37 -7.53
N LYS A 61 61.23 -24.31 -8.45
CA LYS A 61 60.37 -24.62 -9.60
C LYS A 61 59.25 -25.63 -9.28
N LEU A 62 59.30 -26.30 -8.12
CA LEU A 62 58.24 -27.22 -7.72
C LEU A 62 56.89 -26.50 -7.60
N PRO A 63 55.78 -27.15 -7.99
CA PRO A 63 54.45 -26.58 -7.87
C PRO A 63 54.14 -26.38 -6.38
N LYS A 64 53.93 -25.11 -6.01
CA LYS A 64 53.47 -24.76 -4.66
C LYS A 64 51.99 -25.08 -4.54
N LEU A 65 51.54 -25.39 -3.33
CA LEU A 65 50.13 -25.59 -3.03
C LEU A 65 49.42 -24.23 -3.08
N GLU A 66 48.84 -23.91 -4.23
CA GLU A 66 48.00 -22.73 -4.39
C GLU A 66 46.61 -23.01 -3.83
N THR A 67 46.14 -22.17 -2.90
CA THR A 67 44.77 -22.22 -2.39
C THR A 67 44.05 -20.93 -2.72
N GLY A 68 42.79 -21.02 -3.15
CA GLY A 68 41.95 -19.84 -3.42
C GLY A 68 41.49 -19.11 -2.15
N PHE A 69 41.79 -19.65 -0.97
CA PHE A 69 41.34 -19.12 0.32
C PHE A 69 41.96 -17.75 0.62
N ASP A 70 43.25 -17.59 0.34
CA ASP A 70 43.98 -16.35 0.63
C ASP A 70 43.56 -15.19 -0.30
N ALA A 71 43.18 -15.53 -1.54
CA ALA A 71 42.60 -14.59 -2.51
C ALA A 71 41.18 -14.15 -2.12
N LEU A 72 40.36 -15.07 -1.58
CA LEU A 72 39.01 -14.77 -1.12
C LEU A 72 39.02 -13.81 0.09
N ALA A 73 39.96 -13.98 1.03
CA ALA A 73 40.13 -13.05 2.16
C ALA A 73 40.44 -11.62 1.71
N ARG A 74 41.11 -11.46 0.56
CA ARG A 74 41.48 -10.16 -0.02
C ARG A 74 40.45 -9.60 -1.01
N GLN A 75 39.36 -10.33 -1.28
CA GLN A 75 38.39 -9.97 -2.30
C GLN A 75 37.47 -8.82 -1.85
N LYS A 76 37.66 -7.63 -2.42
CA LYS A 76 36.77 -6.47 -2.19
C LYS A 76 35.48 -6.59 -3.02
N LYS A 77 34.32 -6.60 -2.36
CA LYS A 77 33.00 -6.57 -3.03
C LYS A 77 32.71 -5.18 -3.59
N LYS A 78 32.44 -5.08 -4.89
CA LYS A 78 31.78 -3.91 -5.51
C LYS A 78 30.27 -4.13 -5.47
N LYS A 79 29.60 -3.73 -4.38
CA LYS A 79 28.13 -3.72 -4.30
C LYS A 79 27.64 -2.33 -4.66
N ASN A 80 26.85 -2.24 -5.74
CA ASN A 80 26.06 -1.04 -6.02
C ASN A 80 24.76 -1.18 -5.24
N VAL A 81 24.45 -0.19 -4.39
CA VAL A 81 23.15 -0.12 -3.72
C VAL A 81 22.18 0.51 -4.71
N LEU A 82 21.24 -0.27 -5.22
CA LEU A 82 20.06 0.29 -5.88
C LEU A 82 19.28 1.07 -4.83
N PRO A 83 18.76 2.27 -5.13
CA PRO A 83 17.91 2.98 -4.18
C PRO A 83 16.80 2.03 -3.76
N SER A 84 16.66 1.86 -2.45
CA SER A 84 15.54 1.13 -1.88
C SER A 84 14.28 1.79 -2.42
N VAL A 85 13.54 1.07 -3.26
CA VAL A 85 12.12 1.35 -3.40
C VAL A 85 11.59 1.14 -1.99
N GLU A 86 11.33 2.23 -1.30
CA GLU A 86 10.80 2.24 0.05
C GLU A 86 9.53 1.38 0.02
N THR A 87 9.65 0.12 0.43
CA THR A 87 8.53 -0.65 0.92
C THR A 87 8.11 0.07 2.19
N LYS A 88 7.24 1.08 2.03
CA LYS A 88 6.49 1.70 3.10
C LYS A 88 5.57 0.63 3.70
N GLU A 89 6.17 -0.25 4.49
CA GLU A 89 5.47 -1.21 5.32
C GLU A 89 5.52 -0.77 6.78
N GLU A 90 5.28 0.52 7.06
CA GLU A 90 5.06 1.01 8.43
C GLU A 90 4.08 2.18 8.45
N GLU A 91 2.82 1.94 8.07
CA GLU A 91 1.70 2.83 8.44
C GLU A 91 0.51 2.04 9.00
N SER A 92 0.78 1.15 9.95
CA SER A 92 -0.27 0.67 10.86
C SER A 92 -0.23 1.50 12.16
N SER A 93 -1.06 2.56 12.23
CA SER A 93 -1.72 3.06 13.46
C SER A 93 -1.98 4.58 13.48
N LYS A 94 -2.76 5.10 12.54
CA LYS A 94 -3.56 6.30 12.81
C LYS A 94 -5.01 6.06 12.43
N LYS A 95 -5.79 5.59 13.41
CA LYS A 95 -7.25 5.77 13.42
C LYS A 95 -7.52 7.28 13.49
N GLY A 96 -7.47 7.97 12.36
CA GLY A 96 -7.64 9.43 12.32
C GLY A 96 -8.12 9.91 10.98
N ASP A 97 -7.41 9.56 9.92
CA ASP A 97 -7.76 9.98 8.57
C ASP A 97 -7.65 8.76 7.67
N LYS A 98 -8.79 8.28 7.15
CA LYS A 98 -8.73 7.45 5.94
C LYS A 98 -8.14 8.36 4.87
N ASP A 99 -6.98 8.00 4.34
CA ASP A 99 -6.36 8.76 3.27
C ASP A 99 -7.36 8.92 2.12
N ASP A 100 -7.43 10.13 1.56
CA ASP A 100 -8.31 10.45 0.43
C ASP A 100 -8.02 9.59 -0.82
N ASN A 101 -6.94 8.81 -0.80
CA ASN A 101 -6.45 7.96 -1.88
C ASN A 101 -6.93 6.50 -1.80
N ASP A 102 -7.63 6.09 -0.73
CA ASP A 102 -8.22 4.75 -0.66
C ASP A 102 -9.45 4.67 -1.60
N TRP A 103 -9.58 3.57 -2.34
CA TRP A 103 -10.64 3.38 -3.35
C TRP A 103 -12.06 3.53 -2.77
N PHE A 104 -12.22 3.19 -1.48
CA PHE A 104 -13.50 3.26 -0.78
C PHE A 104 -13.65 4.51 0.11
N ALA A 105 -12.65 5.39 0.15
CA ALA A 105 -12.74 6.64 0.89
C ALA A 105 -13.61 7.65 0.12
N LEU A 106 -14.66 8.14 0.77
CA LEU A 106 -15.42 9.26 0.22
C LEU A 106 -14.62 10.57 0.36
N PRO A 107 -14.65 11.44 -0.67
CA PRO A 107 -13.98 12.72 -0.61
C PRO A 107 -14.56 13.58 0.51
N LYS A 108 -13.69 14.31 1.22
CA LYS A 108 -14.13 15.33 2.17
C LYS A 108 -14.48 16.59 1.38
N PRO A 109 -15.73 17.08 1.47
CA PRO A 109 -16.14 18.25 0.71
C PRO A 109 -15.56 19.51 1.32
N ASP A 110 -15.00 20.37 0.45
CA ASP A 110 -14.52 21.71 0.80
C ASP A 110 -15.66 22.59 1.31
N ASP A 111 -15.31 23.62 2.10
CA ASP A 111 -16.30 24.55 2.66
C ASP A 111 -17.10 25.30 1.59
N ASN A 112 -16.52 25.55 0.41
CA ASN A 112 -17.24 26.15 -0.71
C ASN A 112 -18.35 25.22 -1.22
N MET A 113 -18.03 23.96 -1.50
CA MET A 113 -19.00 22.95 -1.93
C MET A 113 -20.05 22.70 -0.85
N ARG A 114 -19.66 22.69 0.43
CA ARG A 114 -20.62 22.58 1.55
C ARG A 114 -21.65 23.70 1.55
N ARG A 115 -21.30 24.93 1.18
CA ARG A 115 -22.22 26.07 1.13
C ARG A 115 -23.24 25.96 -0.01
N GLU A 116 -22.83 25.41 -1.14
CA GLU A 116 -23.72 25.17 -2.28
C GLU A 116 -24.81 24.15 -1.91
N VAL A 117 -24.39 23.06 -1.27
CA VAL A 117 -25.23 21.88 -1.01
C VAL A 117 -25.92 21.90 0.35
N GLN A 118 -25.61 22.91 1.19
CA GLN A 118 -26.14 23.08 2.54
C GLN A 118 -27.67 22.98 2.60
N ARG A 119 -28.36 23.56 1.62
CA ARG A 119 -29.82 23.59 1.58
C ARG A 119 -30.42 22.19 1.42
N ASP A 120 -29.83 21.39 0.53
CA ASP A 120 -30.28 20.02 0.28
C ASP A 120 -29.96 19.11 1.48
N LEU A 121 -28.83 19.32 2.16
CA LEU A 121 -28.52 18.61 3.40
C LEU A 121 -29.54 18.93 4.50
N LEU A 122 -29.93 20.20 4.67
CA LEU A 122 -30.98 20.59 5.61
C LEU A 122 -32.32 19.94 5.22
N LEU A 123 -32.62 19.84 3.94
CA LEU A 123 -33.82 19.18 3.46
C LEU A 123 -33.85 17.69 3.84
N ILE A 124 -32.72 16.98 3.68
CA ILE A 124 -32.57 15.58 4.10
C ILE A 124 -32.73 15.45 5.62
N LYS A 125 -32.13 16.36 6.40
CA LYS A 125 -32.28 16.41 7.86
C LYS A 125 -33.75 16.55 8.27
N HIS A 126 -34.50 17.37 7.56
CA HIS A 126 -35.92 17.68 7.83
C HIS A 126 -36.90 16.84 7.00
N ARG A 127 -36.45 15.73 6.40
CA ARG A 127 -37.26 14.88 5.50
C ARG A 127 -38.62 14.45 6.05
N ALA A 128 -38.74 14.31 7.37
CA ALA A 128 -39.97 13.89 8.04
C ALA A 128 -41.11 14.91 7.97
N ALA A 129 -40.84 16.17 7.63
CA ALA A 129 -41.85 17.22 7.55
C ALA A 129 -42.20 17.62 6.10
N LEU A 130 -41.60 16.96 5.10
CA LEU A 130 -41.80 17.32 3.69
C LEU A 130 -43.15 16.84 3.15
N ASP A 131 -43.42 15.54 3.30
CA ASP A 131 -44.68 14.94 2.87
C ASP A 131 -45.47 14.49 4.11
N PRO A 132 -46.71 14.97 4.32
CA PRO A 132 -47.55 14.55 5.44
C PRO A 132 -47.90 13.05 5.44
N LYS A 133 -47.75 12.36 4.30
CA LYS A 133 -48.03 10.92 4.18
C LYS A 133 -46.78 10.06 4.41
N ARG A 134 -45.59 10.65 4.41
CA ARG A 134 -44.33 9.91 4.50
C ARG A 134 -43.71 10.00 5.90
N HIS A 135 -43.92 8.96 6.68
CA HIS A 135 -43.36 8.83 8.03
C HIS A 135 -42.08 7.99 8.01
N TYR A 136 -40.94 8.62 8.30
CA TYR A 136 -39.65 7.93 8.42
C TYR A 136 -39.42 7.44 9.85
N LYS A 137 -38.56 6.42 9.98
CA LYS A 137 -38.00 6.04 11.29
C LYS A 137 -37.27 7.23 11.92
N LYS A 138 -37.48 7.43 13.22
CA LYS A 138 -36.88 8.54 13.98
C LYS A 138 -35.37 8.33 14.06
N GLN A 139 -34.61 9.27 13.52
CA GLN A 139 -33.15 9.31 13.61
C GLN A 139 -32.69 10.76 13.73
N ARG A 140 -31.57 10.99 14.44
CA ARG A 140 -30.89 12.28 14.47
C ARG A 140 -29.83 12.28 13.39
N TRP A 141 -30.20 12.75 12.20
CA TRP A 141 -29.27 12.86 11.09
C TRP A 141 -28.48 14.17 11.23
N GLU A 142 -27.17 14.02 11.40
CA GLU A 142 -26.19 15.11 11.35
C GLU A 142 -25.46 15.04 10.01
N ILE A 143 -24.92 16.17 9.56
CA ILE A 143 -24.19 16.23 8.30
C ILE A 143 -22.92 15.39 8.48
N PRO A 144 -22.73 14.31 7.71
CA PRO A 144 -21.52 13.50 7.81
C PRO A 144 -20.27 14.31 7.47
N GLU A 145 -19.12 13.91 8.00
CA GLU A 145 -17.86 14.58 7.70
C GLU A 145 -17.51 14.45 6.21
N ARG A 146 -17.63 13.24 5.66
CA ARG A 146 -17.34 12.90 4.26
C ARG A 146 -18.63 12.46 3.60
N PHE A 147 -18.96 13.07 2.46
CA PHE A 147 -20.13 12.72 1.67
C PHE A 147 -19.88 13.12 0.21
N ALA A 148 -20.59 12.43 -0.69
CA ALA A 148 -20.61 12.76 -2.11
C ALA A 148 -22.06 12.94 -2.56
N ILE A 149 -22.25 13.78 -3.58
CA ILE A 149 -23.54 13.98 -4.23
C ILE A 149 -23.51 13.22 -5.54
N GLY A 150 -24.52 12.38 -5.75
CA GLY A 150 -24.68 11.59 -6.97
C GLY A 150 -26.05 11.79 -7.57
N THR A 151 -26.15 11.49 -8.86
CA THR A 151 -27.42 11.43 -9.59
C THR A 151 -27.76 9.98 -9.89
N ILE A 152 -29.02 9.60 -9.72
CA ILE A 152 -29.47 8.25 -10.05
C ILE A 152 -29.44 8.10 -11.58
N VAL A 153 -28.69 7.10 -12.06
CA VAL A 153 -28.66 6.72 -13.48
C VAL A 153 -29.67 5.59 -13.68
N GLU A 154 -30.83 5.95 -14.22
CA GLU A 154 -31.87 4.99 -14.61
C GLU A 154 -31.38 4.17 -15.81
N ASP A 155 -31.68 2.86 -15.81
CA ASP A 155 -31.35 1.98 -16.91
C ASP A 155 -32.23 2.25 -18.15
N LYS A 156 -31.96 1.52 -19.23
CA LYS A 156 -32.76 1.57 -20.47
C LYS A 156 -33.80 0.45 -20.52
N SER A 157 -34.06 -0.24 -19.41
CA SER A 157 -35.01 -1.35 -19.34
C SER A 157 -36.42 -0.83 -19.09
N GLU A 158 -36.57 0.10 -18.13
CA GLU A 158 -37.88 0.65 -17.75
C GLU A 158 -38.01 2.14 -18.17
N PHE A 159 -39.00 2.44 -19.03
CA PHE A 159 -39.12 3.78 -19.63
C PHE A 159 -40.16 4.71 -19.00
N TYR A 160 -41.25 4.19 -18.42
CA TYR A 160 -42.43 5.00 -18.07
C TYR A 160 -42.80 5.00 -16.58
N SER A 161 -42.16 4.17 -15.75
CA SER A 161 -42.52 4.03 -14.33
C SER A 161 -41.70 4.98 -13.45
N SER A 162 -40.42 4.69 -13.29
CA SER A 162 -39.51 5.41 -12.40
C SER A 162 -38.73 6.53 -13.11
N ARG A 163 -38.71 6.49 -14.45
CA ARG A 163 -37.86 7.34 -15.28
C ARG A 163 -38.33 8.78 -15.34
N MET A 164 -37.46 9.71 -14.94
CA MET A 164 -37.72 11.14 -15.10
C MET A 164 -37.34 11.63 -16.51
N ASN A 165 -38.23 12.43 -17.11
CA ASN A 165 -37.97 13.07 -18.41
C ASN A 165 -36.85 14.11 -18.32
N LYS A 166 -36.15 14.36 -19.44
CA LYS A 166 -35.05 15.35 -19.48
C LYS A 166 -35.44 16.74 -18.97
N LYS A 167 -36.70 17.15 -19.20
CA LYS A 167 -37.26 18.44 -18.76
C LYS A 167 -37.52 18.55 -17.26
N GLU A 168 -37.80 17.41 -16.61
CA GLU A 168 -38.12 17.33 -15.18
C GLU A 168 -36.86 17.12 -14.34
N ARG A 169 -35.77 16.63 -14.94
CA ARG A 169 -34.48 16.46 -14.26
C ARG A 169 -33.90 17.80 -13.85
N LYS A 170 -33.74 17.99 -12.54
CA LYS A 170 -33.18 19.19 -11.92
C LYS A 170 -31.80 18.93 -11.33
N SER A 171 -31.06 20.00 -11.05
CA SER A 171 -29.71 19.91 -10.47
C SER A 171 -29.74 19.57 -8.97
N THR A 172 -30.74 20.10 -8.25
CA THR A 172 -30.84 19.97 -6.79
C THR A 172 -32.16 19.33 -6.36
N ILE A 173 -32.15 18.77 -5.15
CA ILE A 173 -33.36 18.20 -4.53
C ILE A 173 -34.33 19.34 -4.21
N LEU A 174 -33.82 20.48 -3.77
CA LEU A 174 -34.62 21.67 -3.51
C LEU A 174 -35.37 22.15 -4.76
N GLU A 175 -34.71 22.24 -5.91
CA GLU A 175 -35.36 22.69 -7.16
C GLU A 175 -36.48 21.72 -7.57
N THR A 176 -36.25 20.42 -7.40
CA THR A 176 -37.28 19.39 -7.66
C THR A 176 -38.49 19.60 -6.74
N LEU A 177 -38.25 19.85 -5.44
CA LEU A 177 -39.32 20.09 -4.47
C LEU A 177 -40.08 21.40 -4.75
N MET A 178 -39.37 22.46 -5.15
CA MET A 178 -40.00 23.73 -5.54
C MET A 178 -40.81 23.62 -6.82
N GLY A 179 -40.45 22.69 -7.72
CA GLY A 179 -41.22 22.37 -8.92
C GLY A 179 -42.52 21.60 -8.65
N ASP A 180 -42.65 20.95 -7.49
CA ASP A 180 -43.87 20.24 -7.11
C ASP A 180 -44.92 21.17 -6.52
N GLU A 181 -45.98 21.43 -7.30
CA GLU A 181 -47.08 22.30 -6.90
C GLU A 181 -47.86 21.75 -5.70
N THR A 182 -47.95 20.42 -5.55
CA THR A 182 -48.71 19.80 -4.46
C THR A 182 -48.05 20.04 -3.11
N SER A 183 -46.72 19.84 -3.07
CA SER A 183 -45.87 20.17 -1.93
C SER A 183 -45.93 21.65 -1.58
N ASN A 184 -45.85 22.54 -2.58
CA ASN A 184 -45.92 23.99 -2.37
C ASN A 184 -47.26 24.43 -1.74
N LYS A 185 -48.39 23.89 -2.21
CA LYS A 185 -49.72 24.15 -1.63
C LYS A 185 -49.78 23.70 -0.17
N TYR A 186 -49.26 22.52 0.12
CA TYR A 186 -49.19 22.00 1.49
C TYR A 186 -48.33 22.88 2.40
N PHE A 187 -47.11 23.22 1.98
CA PHE A 187 -46.20 24.05 2.77
C PHE A 187 -46.78 25.43 3.04
N LYS A 188 -47.37 26.08 2.02
CA LYS A 188 -48.01 27.40 2.19
C LYS A 188 -49.16 27.34 3.19
N ARG A 189 -50.05 26.35 3.06
CA ARG A 189 -51.17 26.16 3.99
C ARG A 189 -50.67 25.92 5.41
N LYS A 190 -49.72 25.00 5.59
CA LYS A 190 -49.25 24.62 6.93
C LYS A 190 -48.41 25.71 7.58
N TYR A 191 -47.61 26.43 6.80
CA TYR A 191 -46.87 27.59 7.26
C TYR A 191 -47.81 28.68 7.79
N ASN A 192 -48.87 29.02 7.07
CA ASN A 192 -49.83 30.03 7.52
C ASN A 192 -50.54 29.61 8.82
N GLU A 193 -50.94 28.34 8.94
CA GLU A 193 -51.52 27.79 10.17
C GLU A 193 -50.55 27.89 11.36
N ILE A 194 -49.28 27.54 11.14
CA ILE A 194 -48.22 27.67 12.16
C ILE A 194 -48.00 29.14 12.52
N GLN A 195 -48.00 30.03 11.53
CA GLN A 195 -47.75 31.45 11.74
C GLN A 195 -48.89 32.12 12.53
N GLU A 196 -50.14 31.77 12.23
CA GLU A 196 -51.32 32.21 12.97
C GLU A 196 -51.26 31.71 14.42
N LYS A 197 -51.04 30.41 14.61
CA LYS A 197 -50.88 29.81 15.95
C LYS A 197 -49.73 30.46 16.72
N SER A 198 -48.60 30.72 16.05
CA SER A 198 -47.41 31.32 16.65
C SER A 198 -47.58 32.82 16.93
N THR A 199 -48.48 33.51 16.23
CA THR A 199 -48.77 34.94 16.44
C THR A 199 -49.91 35.16 17.44
N SER A 200 -50.75 34.14 17.65
CA SER A 200 -51.84 34.18 18.62
C SER A 200 -51.35 34.64 20.01
N GLY A 201 -52.10 35.55 20.62
CA GLY A 201 -51.81 36.10 21.95
C GLY A 201 -50.59 37.01 22.06
N LYS A 202 -49.82 37.24 20.99
CA LYS A 202 -48.64 38.12 21.01
C LYS A 202 -49.01 39.61 20.98
N LYS A 203 -48.03 40.47 20.68
CA LYS A 203 -48.14 41.93 20.66
C LYS A 203 -49.32 42.46 19.85
N ALA A 204 -49.64 41.86 18.70
CA ALA A 204 -50.76 42.30 17.87
C ALA A 204 -52.11 42.17 18.62
N HIS A 205 -52.32 41.02 19.30
CA HIS A 205 -53.49 40.80 20.13
C HIS A 205 -53.55 41.82 21.29
N TYR A 206 -52.44 42.04 21.99
CA TYR A 206 -52.36 43.02 23.07
C TYR A 206 -52.69 44.46 22.60
N LYS A 207 -52.13 44.89 21.47
CA LYS A 207 -52.41 46.21 20.87
C LYS A 207 -53.89 46.36 20.55
N LYS A 208 -54.50 45.36 19.89
CA LYS A 208 -55.94 45.34 19.59
C LYS A 208 -56.80 45.45 20.86
N MET A 209 -56.43 44.74 21.93
CA MET A 209 -57.15 44.84 23.22
C MET A 209 -57.02 46.23 23.84
N LYS A 210 -55.84 46.86 23.77
CA LYS A 210 -55.62 48.22 24.27
C LYS A 210 -56.42 49.25 23.48
N GLU A 211 -56.44 49.14 22.15
CA GLU A 211 -57.25 50.00 21.28
C GLU A 211 -58.75 49.86 21.59
N MET A 212 -59.26 48.65 21.78
CA MET A 212 -60.66 48.44 22.18
C MET A 212 -60.99 49.04 23.55
N ARG A 213 -60.06 49.00 24.51
CA ARG A 213 -60.23 49.69 25.81
C ARG A 213 -60.20 51.20 25.66
N LYS A 214 -59.34 51.74 24.79
CA LYS A 214 -59.27 53.18 24.52
C LYS A 214 -60.55 53.67 23.84
N LYS A 215 -61.11 52.91 22.88
CA LYS A 215 -62.33 53.26 22.15
C LYS A 215 -63.58 53.35 23.03
N ARG A 216 -63.60 52.70 24.19
CA ARG A 216 -64.72 52.71 25.15
C ARG A 216 -64.67 53.88 26.14
N ARG A 217 -63.53 54.57 26.25
CA ARG A 217 -63.39 55.79 27.05
C ARG A 217 -63.61 57.00 26.15
#